data_AF-A0A4Q6G8Y0-F1
#
_entry.id   AF-A0A4Q6G8Y0-F1
#
_cell.length_a   1.000
_cell.length_b   1.000
_cell.length_c   1.000
_cell.angle_alpha   90.00
_cell.angle_beta   90.00
_cell.angle_gamma   90.00
#
_symmetry.space_group_name_H-M   'P 1'
#
loop_
_entity.id
_entity.type
_entity.pdbx_description
1 polymer ?
#
loop_
_entity_poly.entity_id
_entity_poly.type
_entity_poly.pdbx_seq_one_letter_code
_entity_poly.pdbx_strand_id
1 'polypeptide(L)' 'MSSTSSANTIVLVVDDRPAIAELLKYSLHEDEWIWHSVPSLAQAWDFIGRERPELLLQESMLR' A
#
# COMPACT_ATOMS: atom_id res chain seq x y z
N MET A 1 5.15 -11.35 -30.14
CA MET A 1 5.80 -10.55 -29.09
C MET A 1 4.79 -10.47 -27.95
N SER A 2 4.99 -11.24 -26.89
CA SER A 2 4.12 -11.16 -25.71
C SER A 2 4.53 -9.92 -24.93
N SER A 3 3.64 -8.93 -24.83
CA SER A 3 3.81 -7.78 -23.95
C SER A 3 3.86 -8.30 -22.52
N THR A 4 5.03 -8.27 -21.89
CA THR A 4 5.16 -8.44 -20.45
C THR A 4 4.34 -7.31 -19.83
N SER A 5 3.15 -7.63 -19.32
CA SER A 5 2.43 -6.71 -18.44
C SER A 5 3.38 -6.43 -17.28
N SER A 6 3.86 -5.20 -17.14
CA SER A 6 4.47 -4.80 -15.87
C SER A 6 3.42 -5.11 -14.81
N ALA A 7 3.77 -5.93 -13.82
CA ALA A 7 2.89 -6.12 -12.68
C ALA A 7 2.80 -4.75 -11.98
N ASN A 8 1.60 -4.17 -11.92
CA ASN A 8 1.41 -2.92 -11.20
C ASN A 8 1.85 -3.12 -9.75
N THR A 9 2.70 -2.24 -9.25
CA THR A 9 3.22 -2.30 -7.88
C THR A 9 2.07 -2.05 -6.91
N ILE A 10 1.77 -3.02 -6.05
CA ILE A 10 0.79 -2.95 -4.98
C ILE A 10 1.48 -2.39 -3.72
N VAL A 11 0.97 -1.25 -3.26
CA VAL A 11 1.40 -0.61 -2.02
C VAL A 11 0.32 -0.77 -0.96
N LEU A 12 0.70 -1.31 0.20
CA LEU A 12 -0.15 -1.40 1.37
C LEU A 12 0.31 -0.42 2.44
N VAL A 13 -0.53 0.56 2.76
CA VAL A 13 -0.32 1.51 3.86
C VAL A 13 -1.06 1.02 5.10
N VAL A 14 -0.38 0.96 6.25
CA VAL A 14 -0.96 0.60 7.54
C VAL A 14 -0.96 1.84 8.44
N ASP A 15 -2.11 2.52 8.53
CA ASP A 15 -2.35 3.71 9.36
C ASP A 15 -3.86 3.90 9.56
N ASP A 16 -4.29 4.28 10.77
CA ASP A 16 -5.70 4.55 11.09
C ASP A 16 -6.21 5.91 10.60
N ARG A 17 -5.32 6.77 10.10
CA ARG A 17 -5.59 8.10 9.54
C ARG A 17 -5.53 8.03 8.01
N PRO A 18 -6.68 8.15 7.31
CA PRO A 18 -6.71 8.17 5.84
C PRO A 18 -5.82 9.25 5.20
N ALA A 19 -5.63 10.37 5.91
CA ALA A 19 -4.79 11.48 5.45
C ALA A 19 -3.32 11.09 5.21
N ILE A 20 -2.80 10.06 5.91
CA ILE A 20 -1.43 9.59 5.71
C ILE A 20 -1.30 8.86 4.38
N ALA A 21 -2.28 8.00 4.03
CA ALA A 21 -2.28 7.32 2.74
C ALA A 21 -2.37 8.31 1.57
N GLU A 22 -3.22 9.33 1.68
CA GLU A 22 -3.32 10.39 0.66
C GLU A 22 -2.03 11.21 0.55
N LEU A 23 -1.40 11.56 1.68
CA LEU A 23 -0.13 12.28 1.69
C LEU A 23 0.98 11.45 1.03
N LEU A 24 1.06 10.15 1.32
CA LEU A 24 2.07 9.25 0.72
C LEU A 24 1.85 9.10 -0.78
N LYS A 25 0.59 8.92 -1.21
CA LYS A 25 0.23 8.85 -2.62
C LYS A 25 0.57 10.14 -3.37
N TYR A 26 0.24 11.29 -2.78
CA TYR A 26 0.63 12.58 -3.31
C TYR A 26 2.16 12.73 -3.35
N SER A 27 2.89 12.39 -2.29
CA SER A 27 4.34 12.64 -2.22
C SER A 27 5.16 11.79 -3.19
N LEU A 28 4.71 10.56 -3.45
CA LEU A 28 5.44 9.63 -4.31
C LEU A 28 5.09 9.78 -5.80
N HIS A 29 3.89 10.28 -6.14
CA HIS A 29 3.49 10.60 -7.52
C HIS A 29 3.66 9.44 -8.55
N GLU A 30 3.45 8.20 -8.13
CA GLU A 30 3.55 7.01 -8.99
C GLU A 30 2.15 6.57 -9.46
N ASP A 31 1.78 6.95 -10.69
CA ASP A 31 0.42 6.75 -11.24
C ASP A 31 0.07 5.28 -11.53
N GLU A 32 1.07 4.43 -11.77
CA GLU A 32 0.86 3.00 -12.09
C GLU A 32 0.76 2.11 -10.83
N TRP A 33 0.98 2.69 -9.64
CA TRP A 33 0.89 1.94 -8.39
C TRP A 33 -0.56 1.73 -7.95
N ILE A 34 -0.86 0.54 -7.44
CA ILE A 34 -2.15 0.21 -6.85
C ILE A 34 -2.04 0.42 -5.34
N TRP A 35 -2.76 1.42 -4.84
CA TRP A 35 -2.70 1.81 -3.43
C TRP A 35 -3.84 1.18 -2.63
N HIS A 36 -3.49 0.54 -1.52
CA HIS A 36 -4.41 0.08 -0.49
C HIS A 36 -4.02 0.66 0.87
N SER A 37 -5.02 0.93 1.71
CA SER A 37 -4.79 1.33 3.10
C SER A 37 -5.66 0.51 4.05
N VAL A 38 -5.08 0.17 5.20
CA VAL A 38 -5.77 -0.54 6.28
C VAL A 38 -5.42 0.12 7.62
N PRO A 39 -6.37 0.18 8.59
CA PRO A 39 -6.18 0.90 9.84
C PRO A 39 -5.40 0.13 10.90
N SER A 40 -5.02 -1.13 10.64
CA SER A 40 -4.36 -1.95 11.65
C SER A 40 -3.52 -3.08 11.05
N LEU A 41 -2.56 -3.57 11.84
CA LEU A 41 -1.75 -4.73 11.47
C LEU A 41 -2.57 -6.01 11.31
N ALA A 42 -3.66 -6.17 12.07
CA ALA A 42 -4.55 -7.31 11.91
C ALA A 42 -5.17 -7.32 10.50
N GLN A 43 -5.67 -6.18 10.03
CA GLN A 43 -6.21 -6.06 8.68
C GLN A 43 -5.12 -6.15 7.60
N ALA A 44 -3.89 -5.71 7.90
CA ALA A 44 -2.75 -5.90 7.01
C ALA A 44 -2.44 -7.39 6.80
N TRP A 45 -2.51 -8.21 7.86
CA TRP A 45 -2.37 -9.67 7.74
C TRP A 45 -3.47 -10.30 6.90
N ASP A 46 -4.73 -9.88 7.08
CA ASP A 46 -5.85 -10.35 6.26
C ASP A 46 -5.69 -9.95 4.78
N PHE A 47 -5.09 -8.79 4.50
CA PHE A 47 -4.74 -8.35 3.15
C PHE A 47 -3.63 -9.23 2.55
N ILE A 48 -2.52 -9.42 3.27
CA ILE A 48 -1.35 -10.21 2.83
C ILE A 48 -1.72 -11.67 2.53
N GLY A 49 -2.72 -12.22 3.22
CA GLY A 49 -3.24 -13.56 2.94
C GLY A 49 -3.98 -13.68 1.61
N ARG A 50 -4.40 -12.57 1.00
CA ARG A 50 -5.19 -12.53 -0.25
C ARG A 50 -4.41 -11.93 -1.42
N GLU A 51 -3.61 -10.91 -1.13
CA GLU A 51 -2.84 -10.12 -2.08
C GLU A 51 -1.39 -10.03 -1.61
N ARG A 52 -0.44 -9.92 -2.54
CA ARG A 52 0.98 -9.80 -2.20
C ARG A 52 1.47 -8.37 -2.47
N PRO A 53 1.48 -7.47 -1.47
CA PRO A 53 2.04 -6.14 -1.67
C PRO A 53 3.56 -6.22 -1.92
N GLU A 54 4.04 -5.47 -2.91
CA GLU A 54 5.48 -5.27 -3.15
C GLU A 54 6.08 -4.27 -2.16
N LEU A 55 5.27 -3.35 -1.64
CA LEU A 55 5.68 -2.36 -0.66
C LEU A 55 4.65 -2.29 0.49
N LEU A 56 5.14 -2.40 1.72
CA LEU A 56 4.35 -2.17 2.93
C LEU A 56 4.91 -0.94 3.65
N LEU A 57 4.05 0.07 3.83
CA LEU A 57 4.36 1.30 4.54
C LEU A 57 3.56 1.32 5.84
N GLN A 58 4.21 1.06 6.97
CA GLN A 58 3.57 1.17 8.28
C GLN A 58 3.98 2.48 8.93
N GLU A 59 2.99 3.28 9.31
CA GLU A 59 3.26 4.40 10.20
C GLU A 59 3.44 3.86 11.62
N SER A 60 4.61 4.12 12.17
CA SER A 60 5.05 3.53 13.43
C SER A 60 5.13 4.55 14.55
N MET A 61 4.29 5.61 14.58
CA MET A 61 4.26 6.55 15.71
C MET A 61 4.22 5.75 17.00
N LEU A 62 5.39 5.62 17.62
CA LEU A 62 5.57 5.09 18.96
C LEU A 62 4.87 6.10 19.85
N ARG A 63 3.63 5.77 20.23
CA ARG A 63 2.91 6.48 21.28
C ARG A 63 3.12 5.74 22.60
#